data_AF-A0A0F8WTL9-F1
#
_entry.id   AF-A0A0F8WTL9-F1
#
_cell.length_a   1.000
_cell.length_b   1.000
_cell.length_c   1.000
_cell.angle_alpha   90.00
_cell.angle_beta   90.00
_cell.angle_gamma   90.00
#
_symmetry.space_group_name_H-M   'P 1'
#
loop_
_entity.id
_entity.type
_entity.pdbx_description
1 polymer ?
#
loop_
_entity_poly.entity_id
_entity_poly.type
_entity_poly.pdbx_seq_one_letter_code
_entity_poly.pdbx_strand_id
1 'polypeptide(L)'
;ERGTYTHEAFGRKQEFPSIHKILAPVIDHQAPDYALNRGRLVHLACEIIDKNLGGGLHMDSLHPELRPRVEAYLDFREYTGLKVFNLIEEPLVCLKNRYGGTPDRFTVARIILEIKNGPPIGWEGLQLAGQAGLIMARHSLRTPPIRMSVHLFPNGKWKPEYWRDPSDWRVFLSLLDVCNWRIRNGK
;
A
#
# COMPACT_ATOMS: atom_id res chain seq x y z
N GLU A 1 -9.97 7.29 1.38
CA GLU A 1 -9.09 6.54 2.30
C GLU A 1 -9.36 6.90 3.75
N ARG A 2 -9.07 6.00 4.68
CA ARG A 2 -9.25 6.24 6.12
C ARG A 2 -8.27 7.32 6.59
N GLY A 3 -8.79 8.41 7.14
CA GLY A 3 -7.97 9.51 7.68
C GLY A 3 -7.16 9.13 8.93
N THR A 4 -7.57 8.07 9.62
CA THR A 4 -6.95 7.55 10.83
C THR A 4 -7.11 6.02 10.92
N TYR A 5 -6.25 5.41 11.74
CA TYR A 5 -6.33 4.02 12.17
C TYR A 5 -6.59 4.00 13.68
N THR A 6 -7.38 3.04 14.15
CA THR A 6 -7.72 2.90 15.57
C THR A 6 -7.10 1.62 16.12
N HIS A 7 -6.46 1.74 17.29
CA HIS A 7 -6.04 0.61 18.09
C HIS A 7 -6.73 0.68 19.45
N GLU A 8 -7.28 -0.44 19.90
CA GLU A 8 -7.92 -0.56 21.20
C GLU A 8 -7.08 -1.49 22.09
N ALA A 9 -6.68 -0.99 23.25
CA ALA A 9 -6.02 -1.78 24.27
C ALA A 9 -6.48 -1.35 25.66
N PHE A 10 -6.76 -2.30 26.53
CA PHE A 10 -7.22 -2.05 27.90
C PHE A 10 -8.44 -1.10 27.98
N GLY A 11 -9.38 -1.24 27.04
CA GLY A 11 -10.58 -0.40 26.95
C GLY A 11 -10.34 1.05 26.51
N ARG A 12 -9.11 1.40 26.11
CA ARG A 12 -8.79 2.73 25.55
C ARG A 12 -8.59 2.63 24.06
N LYS A 13 -9.35 3.45 23.32
CA LYS A 13 -9.16 3.65 21.88
C LYS A 13 -8.14 4.75 21.65
N GLN A 14 -7.15 4.46 20.82
CA GLN A 14 -6.14 5.42 20.39
C GLN A 14 -6.18 5.55 18.88
N GLU A 15 -6.18 6.78 18.39
CA GLU A 15 -6.12 7.10 16.97
C GLU A 15 -4.69 7.38 16.51
N PHE A 16 -4.41 6.95 15.28
CA PHE A 16 -3.13 7.06 14.61
C PHE A 16 -3.32 7.66 13.22
N PRO A 17 -2.49 8.62 12.79
CA PRO A 17 -2.55 9.13 11.43
C PRO A 17 -2.27 8.00 10.42
N SER A 18 -2.98 8.01 9.30
CA SER A 18 -2.68 7.11 8.18
C SER A 18 -1.42 7.54 7.44
N ILE A 19 -0.73 6.60 6.78
CA ILE A 19 0.38 6.90 5.86
C ILE A 19 -0.02 7.96 4.84
N HIS A 20 -1.20 7.84 4.23
CA HIS A 20 -1.69 8.86 3.28
C HIS A 20 -1.87 10.24 3.93
N LYS A 21 -2.39 10.33 5.17
CA LYS A 21 -2.47 11.60 5.91
C LYS A 21 -1.08 12.20 6.19
N ILE A 22 -0.09 11.36 6.47
CA ILE A 22 1.30 11.78 6.71
C ILE A 22 1.94 12.32 5.42
N LEU A 23 1.67 11.68 4.28
CA LEU A 23 2.24 12.05 2.98
C LEU A 23 1.51 13.19 2.28
N ALA A 24 0.35 13.61 2.77
CA ALA A 24 -0.43 14.70 2.16
C ALA A 24 0.39 15.95 1.77
N PRO A 25 1.42 16.41 2.52
CA PRO A 25 2.23 17.57 2.13
C PRO A 25 3.13 17.37 0.90
N VAL A 26 3.40 16.13 0.49
CA VAL A 26 4.31 15.80 -0.63
C VAL A 26 3.60 15.13 -1.81
N ILE A 27 2.30 14.87 -1.67
CA ILE A 27 1.46 14.41 -2.79
C ILE A 27 0.97 15.66 -3.53
N ASP A 28 1.56 15.93 -4.68
CA ASP A 28 1.28 17.09 -5.54
C ASP A 28 0.20 16.82 -6.61
N HIS A 29 -0.37 15.61 -6.62
CA HIS A 29 -1.37 15.18 -7.58
C HIS A 29 -2.71 14.86 -6.89
N GLN A 30 -3.78 15.47 -7.40
CA GLN A 30 -5.15 15.06 -7.09
C GLN A 30 -5.71 14.22 -8.24
N ALA A 31 -5.95 12.94 -7.97
CA ALA A 31 -6.64 12.07 -8.91
C ALA A 31 -8.14 12.36 -8.90
N PRO A 32 -8.81 12.41 -10.06
CA PRO A 32 -10.27 12.55 -10.11
C PRO A 32 -10.98 11.31 -9.53
N ASP A 33 -12.21 11.48 -9.05
CA ASP A 33 -12.97 10.43 -8.36
C ASP A 33 -13.07 9.11 -9.15
N TYR A 34 -13.24 9.19 -10.47
CA TYR A 34 -13.30 7.98 -11.31
C TYR A 34 -11.98 7.20 -11.29
N ALA A 35 -10.83 7.89 -11.21
CA ALA A 35 -9.52 7.25 -11.14
C ALA A 35 -9.29 6.61 -9.76
N LEU A 36 -9.74 7.27 -8.69
CA LEU A 36 -9.73 6.71 -7.33
C LEU A 36 -10.61 5.46 -7.22
N ASN A 37 -11.83 5.52 -7.78
CA ASN A 37 -12.75 4.38 -7.78
C ASN A 37 -12.20 3.22 -8.62
N ARG A 38 -11.62 3.49 -9.80
CA ARG A 38 -10.92 2.48 -10.59
C ARG A 38 -9.83 1.81 -9.77
N GLY A 39 -8.97 2.60 -9.12
CA GLY A 39 -7.89 2.07 -8.27
C GLY A 39 -8.43 1.11 -7.22
N ARG A 40 -9.43 1.55 -6.45
CA ARG A 40 -10.09 0.71 -5.44
C ARG A 40 -10.62 -0.61 -6.00
N LEU A 41 -11.29 -0.58 -7.15
CA LEU A 41 -11.85 -1.78 -7.77
C LEU A 41 -10.77 -2.73 -8.30
N VAL A 42 -9.65 -2.21 -8.82
CA VAL A 42 -8.50 -3.03 -9.22
C VAL A 42 -7.85 -3.70 -8.00
N HIS A 43 -7.66 -2.98 -6.89
CA HIS A 43 -7.12 -3.59 -5.66
C HIS A 43 -8.04 -4.70 -5.14
N LEU A 44 -9.35 -4.46 -5.11
CA LEU A 44 -10.33 -5.45 -4.69
C LEU A 44 -10.28 -6.70 -5.58
N ALA A 45 -10.20 -6.54 -6.91
CA ALA A 45 -10.06 -7.65 -7.83
C ALA A 45 -8.78 -8.46 -7.56
N CYS A 46 -7.64 -7.77 -7.37
CA CYS A 46 -6.37 -8.40 -7.03
C CYS A 46 -6.43 -9.11 -5.67
N GLU A 47 -7.09 -8.53 -4.68
CA GLU A 47 -7.28 -9.13 -3.35
C GLU A 47 -8.10 -10.42 -3.43
N ILE A 48 -9.22 -10.40 -4.17
CA ILE A 48 -10.05 -11.59 -4.41
C ILE A 48 -9.23 -12.69 -5.11
N ILE A 49 -8.38 -12.33 -6.07
CA ILE A 49 -7.47 -13.26 -6.76
C ILE A 49 -6.47 -13.88 -5.78
N ASP A 50 -5.86 -13.08 -4.90
CA ASP A 50 -4.79 -13.54 -4.02
C ASP A 50 -5.31 -14.35 -2.81
N LYS A 51 -6.52 -14.07 -2.33
CA LYS A 51 -7.13 -14.76 -1.17
C LYS A 51 -7.84 -16.06 -1.53
N ASN A 52 -8.24 -16.27 -2.79
CA ASN A 52 -9.14 -17.37 -3.13
C ASN A 52 -8.48 -18.76 -3.15
N LEU A 53 -8.88 -19.59 -2.20
CA LEU A 53 -8.91 -21.05 -2.28
C LEU A 53 -10.39 -21.46 -2.50
N GLY A 54 -10.83 -21.66 -3.75
CA GLY A 54 -12.14 -22.27 -4.04
C GLY A 54 -13.17 -21.46 -4.87
N GLY A 55 -12.76 -20.59 -5.79
CA GLY A 55 -13.71 -20.01 -6.76
C GLY A 55 -13.17 -18.89 -7.65
N GLY A 56 -12.19 -18.13 -7.15
CA GLY A 56 -11.48 -17.10 -7.94
C GLY A 56 -12.35 -15.90 -8.35
N LEU A 57 -11.74 -14.99 -9.11
CA LEU A 57 -12.43 -13.87 -9.75
C LEU A 57 -12.91 -14.31 -11.14
N HIS A 58 -14.19 -14.14 -11.44
CA HIS A 58 -14.70 -14.34 -12.80
C HIS A 58 -14.28 -13.16 -13.70
N MET A 59 -13.23 -13.33 -14.49
CA MET A 59 -12.66 -12.25 -15.32
C MET A 59 -13.69 -11.64 -16.29
N ASP A 60 -14.68 -12.42 -16.72
CA ASP A 60 -15.74 -11.96 -17.62
C ASP A 60 -16.73 -10.98 -16.98
N SER A 61 -16.85 -10.97 -15.66
CA SER A 61 -17.70 -10.03 -14.94
C SER A 61 -17.04 -8.66 -14.68
N LEU A 62 -15.74 -8.54 -14.97
CA LEU A 62 -15.03 -7.27 -14.82
C LEU A 62 -15.46 -6.26 -15.88
N HIS A 63 -15.66 -5.01 -15.43
CA HIS A 63 -15.83 -3.88 -16.33
C HIS A 63 -14.64 -3.77 -17.32
N PRO A 64 -14.87 -3.48 -18.61
CA PRO A 64 -13.81 -3.45 -19.63
C PRO A 64 -12.61 -2.55 -19.29
N GLU A 65 -12.81 -1.49 -18.52
CA GLU A 65 -11.72 -0.59 -18.08
C GLU A 65 -10.79 -1.24 -17.03
N LEU A 66 -11.31 -2.17 -16.21
CA LEU A 66 -10.58 -2.84 -15.14
C LEU A 66 -9.81 -4.04 -15.68
N ARG A 67 -10.43 -4.80 -16.61
CA ARG A 67 -9.93 -6.08 -17.09
C ARG A 67 -8.46 -6.05 -17.53
N PRO A 68 -8.00 -5.12 -18.39
CA PRO A 68 -6.59 -5.10 -18.80
C PRO A 68 -5.62 -4.95 -17.63
N ARG A 69 -5.99 -4.18 -16.59
CA ARG A 69 -5.11 -3.99 -15.42
C ARG A 69 -5.05 -5.23 -14.55
N VAL A 70 -6.18 -5.92 -14.39
CA VAL A 70 -6.22 -7.19 -13.66
C VAL A 70 -5.46 -8.29 -14.41
N GLU A 71 -5.57 -8.33 -15.75
CA GLU A 71 -4.76 -9.22 -16.59
C GLU A 71 -3.27 -8.91 -16.48
N ALA A 72 -2.89 -7.62 -16.49
CA ALA A 72 -1.51 -7.19 -16.26
C ALA A 72 -0.98 -7.64 -14.88
N TYR A 73 -1.82 -7.62 -13.84
CA TYR A 73 -1.45 -8.13 -12.52
C TYR A 73 -1.23 -9.65 -12.52
N LEU A 74 -2.10 -10.41 -13.19
CA LEU A 74 -1.95 -11.86 -13.34
C LEU A 74 -0.67 -12.22 -14.09
N ASP A 75 -0.38 -11.55 -15.20
CA ASP A 75 0.84 -11.73 -15.99
C ASP A 75 2.10 -11.41 -15.16
N PHE A 76 2.08 -10.30 -14.42
CA PHE A 76 3.14 -9.94 -13.48
C PHE A 76 3.38 -11.03 -12.41
N ARG A 77 2.32 -11.57 -11.81
CA ARG A 77 2.42 -12.64 -10.81
C ARG A 77 2.99 -13.93 -11.38
N GLU A 78 2.60 -14.29 -12.60
CA GLU A 78 3.14 -15.46 -13.28
C GLU A 78 4.62 -15.27 -13.57
N TYR A 79 4.98 -14.13 -14.17
CA TYR A 79 6.37 -13.80 -14.51
C TYR A 79 7.30 -13.77 -13.31
N THR A 80 6.86 -13.19 -12.19
CA THR A 80 7.70 -13.03 -10.99
C THR A 80 7.64 -14.20 -10.02
N GLY A 81 6.65 -15.08 -10.14
CA GLY A 81 6.38 -16.14 -9.16
C GLY A 81 5.85 -15.64 -7.81
N LEU A 82 5.47 -14.36 -7.68
CA LEU A 82 4.91 -13.79 -6.45
C LEU A 82 3.46 -14.24 -6.23
N LYS A 83 3.31 -15.46 -5.73
CA LYS A 83 2.01 -16.14 -5.55
C LYS A 83 1.63 -16.36 -4.09
N VAL A 84 2.58 -16.25 -3.14
CA VAL A 84 2.37 -16.53 -1.71
C VAL A 84 2.62 -15.28 -0.87
N PHE A 85 1.61 -14.90 -0.09
CA PHE A 85 1.61 -13.67 0.73
C PHE A 85 1.45 -13.99 2.22
N ASN A 86 2.24 -13.32 3.04
CA ASN A 86 2.11 -13.30 4.50
C ASN A 86 1.00 -12.33 4.96
N LEU A 87 0.67 -11.33 4.15
CA LEU A 87 -0.32 -10.30 4.43
C LEU A 87 -0.98 -9.83 3.13
N ILE A 88 -2.31 -9.66 3.16
CA ILE A 88 -3.10 -9.11 2.05
C ILE A 88 -4.15 -8.13 2.61
N GLU A 89 -3.99 -6.83 2.32
CA GLU A 89 -4.94 -5.77 2.69
C GLU A 89 -5.27 -5.71 4.20
N GLU A 90 -4.33 -6.08 5.06
CA GLU A 90 -4.55 -6.06 6.52
C GLU A 90 -4.19 -4.68 7.12
N PRO A 91 -5.11 -4.04 7.86
CA PRO A 91 -4.81 -2.82 8.60
C PRO A 91 -3.78 -3.05 9.69
N LEU A 92 -2.71 -2.25 9.70
CA LEU A 92 -1.64 -2.31 10.70
C LEU A 92 -1.47 -0.97 11.42
N VAL A 93 -0.97 -1.05 12.65
CA VAL A 93 -0.52 0.10 13.44
C VAL A 93 0.90 -0.14 13.95
N CYS A 94 1.73 0.90 13.90
CA CYS A 94 3.05 0.92 14.55
C CYS A 94 2.93 1.69 15.87
N LEU A 95 2.83 1.00 17.00
CA LEU A 95 2.71 1.67 18.31
C LEU A 95 3.95 2.51 18.66
N LYS A 96 5.14 2.04 18.27
CA LYS A 96 6.43 2.72 18.54
C LYS A 96 6.48 4.11 17.89
N ASN A 97 6.14 4.19 16.60
CA ASN A 97 6.22 5.44 15.84
C ASN A 97 4.86 6.16 15.76
N ARG A 98 3.79 5.54 16.24
CA ARG A 98 2.44 6.08 16.28
C ARG A 98 1.86 6.50 14.92
N TYR A 99 1.78 5.57 13.98
CA TYR A 99 1.00 5.72 12.75
C TYR A 99 0.38 4.40 12.31
N GLY A 100 -0.54 4.43 11.33
CA GLY A 100 -1.16 3.25 10.76
C GLY A 100 -1.22 3.27 9.23
N GLY A 101 -1.49 2.11 8.65
CA GLY A 101 -1.56 1.94 7.20
C GLY A 101 -2.07 0.54 6.84
N THR A 102 -2.45 0.38 5.57
CA THR A 102 -2.83 -0.91 5.00
C THR A 102 -1.87 -1.17 3.85
N PRO A 103 -0.81 -1.97 4.04
CA PRO A 103 0.00 -2.43 2.93
C PRO A 103 -0.85 -3.32 2.02
N ASP A 104 -0.73 -3.18 0.70
CA ASP A 104 -1.48 -4.04 -0.22
C ASP A 104 -1.05 -5.49 -0.01
N ARG A 105 0.24 -5.79 -0.15
CA ARG A 105 0.79 -7.15 -0.04
C ARG A 105 2.13 -7.18 0.70
N PHE A 106 2.34 -8.24 1.48
CA PHE A 106 3.67 -8.62 1.98
C PHE A 106 3.95 -10.09 1.68
N THR A 107 5.09 -10.39 1.07
CA THR A 107 5.41 -11.75 0.57
C THR A 107 6.31 -12.53 1.54
N VAL A 108 6.37 -13.85 1.35
CA VAL A 108 7.33 -14.73 2.05
C VAL A 108 8.79 -14.37 1.76
N ALA A 109 9.07 -13.85 0.56
CA ALA A 109 10.39 -13.36 0.15
C ALA A 109 10.73 -11.97 0.73
N ARG A 110 9.95 -11.48 1.70
CA ARG A 110 10.12 -10.18 2.36
C ARG A 110 10.06 -9.01 1.37
N ILE A 111 9.11 -9.05 0.45
CA ILE A 111 8.80 -7.94 -0.45
C ILE A 111 7.48 -7.32 0.00
N ILE A 112 7.47 -6.00 0.22
CA ILE A 112 6.25 -5.21 0.25
C ILE A 112 5.96 -4.83 -1.19
N LEU A 113 4.78 -5.20 -1.66
CA LEU A 113 4.31 -4.93 -3.00
C LEU A 113 3.13 -3.95 -2.90
N GLU A 114 3.30 -2.78 -3.51
CA GLU A 114 2.26 -1.78 -3.73
C GLU A 114 1.72 -1.90 -5.17
N ILE A 115 0.41 -1.96 -5.35
CA ILE A 115 -0.25 -2.01 -6.64
C ILE A 115 -0.64 -0.58 -7.04
N LYS A 116 -0.25 -0.13 -8.23
CA LYS A 116 -0.54 1.22 -8.73
C LYS A 116 -1.24 1.18 -10.08
N ASN A 117 -2.11 2.14 -10.32
CA ASN A 117 -2.97 2.22 -11.51
C ASN A 117 -2.55 3.36 -12.47
N GLY A 118 -1.24 3.51 -12.68
CA GLY A 118 -0.66 4.60 -13.48
C GLY A 118 0.87 4.56 -13.44
N PRO A 119 1.55 5.49 -14.13
CA PRO A 119 3.01 5.58 -14.10
C PRO A 119 3.52 5.91 -12.68
N PRO A 120 4.78 5.57 -12.36
CA PRO A 120 5.41 5.96 -11.10
C PRO A 120 5.54 7.48 -11.01
N ILE A 121 5.22 8.04 -9.83
CA ILE A 121 5.25 9.49 -9.57
C ILE A 121 6.21 9.92 -8.46
N GLY A 122 6.90 8.97 -7.82
CA GLY A 122 8.05 9.21 -6.93
C GLY A 122 7.72 9.10 -5.44
N TRP A 123 6.59 9.63 -4.99
CA TRP A 123 6.24 9.63 -3.56
C TRP A 123 5.91 8.22 -3.03
N GLU A 124 5.68 7.25 -3.90
CA GLU A 124 5.46 5.85 -3.52
C GLU A 124 6.65 5.27 -2.74
N GLY A 125 7.87 5.76 -2.98
CA GLY A 125 9.03 5.42 -2.16
C GLY A 125 8.80 5.74 -0.68
N LEU A 126 8.29 6.93 -0.37
CA LEU A 126 7.96 7.36 0.99
C LEU A 126 6.82 6.52 1.59
N GLN A 127 5.79 6.20 0.79
CA GLN A 127 4.69 5.33 1.20
C GLN A 127 5.18 3.95 1.60
N LEU A 128 5.98 3.31 0.73
CA LEU A 128 6.54 1.99 0.97
C LEU A 128 7.55 1.99 2.13
N ALA A 129 8.23 3.11 2.41
CA ALA A 129 9.08 3.25 3.59
C ALA A 129 8.24 3.26 4.89
N GLY A 130 7.11 3.96 4.90
CA GLY A 130 6.13 3.89 5.98
C GLY A 130 5.56 2.47 6.16
N GLN A 131 5.15 1.82 5.07
CA GLN A 131 4.65 0.43 5.14
C GLN A 131 5.73 -0.54 5.62
N ALA A 132 7.00 -0.34 5.24
CA ALA A 132 8.13 -1.11 5.76
C ALA A 132 8.25 -1.01 7.28
N GLY A 133 8.08 0.17 7.86
CA GLY A 133 8.05 0.34 9.31
C GLY A 133 6.89 -0.41 10.00
N LEU A 134 5.71 -0.47 9.37
CA LEU A 134 4.57 -1.26 9.87
C LEU A 134 4.89 -2.76 9.86
N ILE A 135 5.39 -3.28 8.74
CA ILE A 135 5.73 -4.70 8.59
C ILE A 135 6.86 -5.10 9.54
N MET A 136 7.89 -4.28 9.69
CA MET A 136 8.97 -4.53 10.63
C MET A 136 8.46 -4.61 12.07
N ALA A 137 7.55 -3.72 12.48
CA ALA A 137 6.95 -3.75 13.81
C ALA A 137 6.07 -4.98 14.02
N ARG A 138 5.24 -5.34 13.02
CA ARG A 138 4.32 -6.49 13.09
C ARG A 138 5.06 -7.83 13.17
N HIS A 139 6.11 -8.01 12.37
CA HIS A 139 6.84 -9.27 12.22
C HIS A 139 8.18 -9.29 12.97
N SER A 140 8.48 -8.27 13.78
CA SER A 140 9.75 -8.14 14.53
C SER A 140 11.01 -8.30 13.63
N LEU A 141 10.96 -7.76 12.42
CA LEU A 141 12.06 -7.90 11.46
C LEU A 141 13.26 -7.02 11.86
N ARG A 142 14.47 -7.58 11.74
CA ARG A 142 15.72 -6.85 12.01
C ARG A 142 16.15 -5.91 10.89
N THR A 143 15.77 -6.22 9.64
CA THR A 143 16.10 -5.42 8.47
C THR A 143 14.85 -5.07 7.67
N PRO A 144 14.84 -3.94 6.95
CA PRO A 144 13.68 -3.56 6.14
C PRO A 144 13.44 -4.59 5.02
N PRO A 145 12.17 -4.88 4.69
CA PRO A 145 11.83 -5.66 3.50
C PRO A 145 12.18 -4.90 2.22
N ILE A 146 12.24 -5.64 1.10
CA ILE A 146 12.33 -5.06 -0.24
C ILE A 146 11.05 -4.26 -0.50
N ARG A 147 11.19 -3.05 -1.03
CA ARG A 147 10.08 -2.15 -1.37
C ARG A 147 9.89 -2.12 -2.88
N MET A 148 8.72 -2.52 -3.34
CA MET A 148 8.41 -2.59 -4.76
C MET A 148 6.99 -2.11 -5.03
N SER A 149 6.80 -1.38 -6.13
CA SER A 149 5.47 -1.17 -6.70
C SER A 149 5.34 -1.89 -8.04
N VAL A 150 4.12 -2.30 -8.38
CA VAL A 150 3.75 -2.74 -9.73
C VAL A 150 2.76 -1.74 -10.31
N HIS A 151 3.10 -1.17 -11.45
CA HIS A 151 2.30 -0.19 -12.16
C HIS A 151 1.51 -0.88 -13.26
N LEU A 152 0.18 -0.86 -13.17
CA LEU A 152 -0.75 -1.53 -14.07
C LEU A 152 -1.36 -0.53 -15.06
N PHE A 153 -1.18 -0.80 -16.35
CA PHE A 153 -1.56 0.11 -17.44
C PHE A 153 -2.84 -0.36 -18.16
N PRO A 154 -3.61 0.56 -18.77
CA PRO A 154 -4.86 0.23 -19.47
C PRO A 154 -4.67 -0.66 -20.71
N ASN A 155 -3.43 -0.79 -21.21
CA ASN A 155 -3.10 -1.63 -22.36
C ASN A 155 -2.71 -3.07 -21.98
N GLY A 156 -2.95 -3.49 -20.74
CA GLY A 156 -2.59 -4.84 -20.28
C GLY A 156 -1.12 -5.03 -19.98
N LYS A 157 -0.32 -3.95 -19.94
CA LYS A 157 1.10 -4.00 -19.56
C LYS A 157 1.28 -3.62 -18.10
N TRP A 158 2.42 -4.03 -17.55
CA TRP A 158 2.85 -3.67 -16.22
C TRP A 158 4.31 -3.21 -16.21
N LYS A 159 4.68 -2.42 -15.20
CA LYS A 159 6.08 -2.04 -14.92
C LYS A 159 6.36 -2.18 -13.42
N PRO A 160 7.38 -2.96 -13.01
CA PRO A 160 7.82 -2.97 -11.63
C PRO A 160 8.74 -1.78 -11.36
N GLU A 161 8.67 -1.23 -10.17
CA GLU A 161 9.59 -0.17 -9.70
C GLU A 161 10.13 -0.52 -8.32
N TYR A 162 11.44 -0.39 -8.13
CA TYR A 162 12.11 -0.74 -6.88
C TYR A 162 12.56 0.51 -6.14
N TRP A 163 12.09 0.67 -4.91
CA TRP A 163 12.35 1.87 -4.12
C TRP A 163 13.49 1.59 -3.15
N ARG A 164 14.67 2.18 -3.44
CA ARG A 164 15.93 1.86 -2.76
C ARG A 164 16.57 3.03 -2.03
N ASP A 165 16.02 4.23 -2.13
CA ASP A 165 16.59 5.40 -1.48
C ASP A 165 16.57 5.21 0.05
N PRO A 166 17.73 5.18 0.73
CA PRO A 166 17.78 5.02 2.18
C PRO A 166 17.28 6.27 2.94
N SER A 167 17.17 7.41 2.27
CA SER A 167 16.63 8.64 2.87
C SER A 167 15.11 8.61 3.02
N ASP A 168 14.39 7.79 2.24
CA ASP A 168 12.91 7.71 2.25
C ASP A 168 12.34 7.54 3.66
N TRP A 169 12.95 6.68 4.48
CA TRP A 169 12.51 6.44 5.86
C TRP A 169 12.67 7.68 6.75
N ARG A 170 13.80 8.40 6.62
CA ARG A 170 14.06 9.63 7.40
C ARG A 170 13.12 10.75 6.98
N VAL A 171 12.83 10.87 5.69
CA VAL A 171 11.85 11.82 5.16
C VAL A 171 10.45 11.48 5.66
N PHE A 172 10.04 10.21 5.60
CA PHE A 172 8.76 9.75 6.14
C PHE A 172 8.60 10.08 7.63
N LEU A 173 9.62 9.80 8.45
CA LEU A 173 9.60 10.15 9.88
C LEU A 173 9.48 11.65 10.11
N SER A 174 10.15 12.47 9.30
CA SER A 174 10.07 13.93 9.39
C SER A 174 8.64 14.43 9.08
N LEU A 175 7.99 13.86 8.06
CA LEU A 175 6.59 14.16 7.74
C LEU A 175 5.64 13.71 8.86
N LEU A 176 5.91 12.57 9.47
CA LEU A 176 5.15 12.06 10.62
C LEU A 176 5.28 12.98 11.83
N ASP A 177 6.48 13.50 12.12
CA ASP A 177 6.69 14.46 13.21
C ASP A 177 5.89 15.75 13.00
N VAL A 178 5.89 16.27 11.76
CA VAL A 178 5.07 17.43 11.37
C VAL A 178 3.58 17.10 11.52
N CYS A 179 3.12 15.94 11.04
CA CYS A 179 1.73 15.50 11.15
C CYS A 179 1.30 15.42 12.64
N ASN A 180 2.13 14.80 13.48
CA ASN A 180 1.87 14.67 14.91
C ASN A 180 1.89 16.01 15.64
N TRP A 181 2.78 16.93 15.26
CA TRP A 181 2.78 18.29 15.79
C TRP A 181 1.48 19.02 15.44
N ARG A 182 0.99 18.90 14.19
CA ARG A 182 -0.29 19.51 13.78
C ARG A 182 -1.45 18.96 14.60
N ILE A 183 -1.55 17.63 14.73
CA ILE A 183 -2.60 16.97 15.53
C ILE A 183 -2.59 17.46 16.99
N ARG A 184 -1.43 17.53 17.64
CA ARG A 184 -1.32 18.01 19.04
C ARG A 184 -1.71 19.48 19.23
N ASN A 185 -1.59 20.29 18.18
CA ASN A 185 -1.86 21.72 18.22
C ASN A 185 -3.18 22.11 17.53
N GLY A 186 -4.03 21.13 17.16
CA GLY A 186 -5.32 21.38 16.51
C GLY A 186 -5.22 22.02 15.13
N LYS A 187 -4.16 21.71 14.37
CA LYS A 187 -3.90 22.22 13.02
C LYS A 187 -4.07 21.16 11.93
#